data_AF-A0A9W7GV82-F1
#
_entry.id   AF-A0A9W7GV82-F1
#
_cell.length_a   1.000
_cell.length_b   1.000
_cell.length_c   1.000
_cell.angle_alpha   90.00
_cell.angle_beta   90.00
_cell.angle_gamma   90.00
#
_symmetry.space_group_name_H-M   'P 1'
#
loop_
_entity.id
_entity.type
_entity.pdbx_description
1 polymer ?
#
loop_
_entity_poly.entity_id
_entity_poly.type
_entity_poly.pdbx_seq_one_letter_code
_entity_poly.pdbx_strand_id
1 'polypeptide(L)'
;MTYAPLFETRQLKGRILFRSVAASILLGICFVFHYRVRFFPVGGKVPRWIWIGLILSELWFSFYWLLTTVCRWNSVYRIPYVHRLSQRFGNELPGVDIFVCTADPLIEPPSMVVNTVLSVMAYEYPPQKLSIYLSDDGGSDLTFYAMLEAADFSKTWLPFCNKFKVEPRCPEAYFRTASEAVDVEEWRLVKKVYEDMKMRIEATTKLKRIPEHSREQHKGFREWDFVSSKHDHQTILQILIDGRDPNAVDIEGNPLPTLVYLAREKRPQFHHHFKAGAMNALMRVSSKIRKSPIIMNVDCDIISIISPKMIFTAAHSESYKRWRFKDLTPMGGRATLAPDVFTEERLFVGRNMRKTTSLIGRS
;
A
#
# COMPACT_ATOMS: atom_id res chain seq x y z
N MET A 1 19.41 30.49 9.34
CA MET A 1 18.38 30.69 8.28
C MET A 1 17.07 30.06 8.74
N THR A 2 15.98 30.83 8.78
CA THR A 2 14.64 30.32 9.09
C THR A 2 14.00 29.74 7.82
N TYR A 3 13.88 28.42 7.75
CA TYR A 3 13.24 27.75 6.62
C TYR A 3 11.71 27.92 6.65
N ALA A 4 11.10 28.08 5.48
CA ALA A 4 9.65 28.06 5.33
C ALA A 4 9.08 26.67 5.71
N PRO A 5 7.85 26.61 6.25
CA PRO A 5 7.23 25.35 6.65
C PRO A 5 6.96 24.45 5.43
N LEU A 6 7.21 23.15 5.59
CA LEU A 6 6.98 22.14 4.56
C LEU A 6 5.50 21.71 4.45
N PHE A 7 4.73 21.95 5.52
CA PHE A 7 3.30 21.68 5.58
C PHE A 7 2.55 22.90 6.11
N GLU A 8 1.42 23.21 5.49
CA GLU A 8 0.44 24.13 6.06
C GLU A 8 -0.73 23.34 6.62
N THR A 9 -1.08 23.60 7.87
CA THR A 9 -2.25 23.01 8.51
C THR A 9 -3.39 24.01 8.42
N ARG A 10 -4.32 23.80 7.48
CA ARG A 10 -5.50 24.66 7.30
C ARG A 10 -6.72 24.07 7.97
N GLN A 11 -7.42 24.96 8.65
CA GLN A 11 -8.66 24.67 9.32
C GLN A 11 -9.83 24.62 8.32
N LEU A 12 -10.76 23.68 8.52
CA LEU A 12 -11.88 23.48 7.60
C LEU A 12 -12.87 24.66 7.64
N LYS A 13 -13.13 25.27 6.47
CA LYS A 13 -14.17 26.30 6.29
C LYS A 13 -15.55 25.65 6.48
N GLY A 14 -16.43 26.27 7.26
CA GLY A 14 -17.77 25.70 7.55
C GLY A 14 -17.89 24.88 8.84
N ARG A 15 -16.86 24.87 9.71
CA ARG A 15 -16.94 24.20 11.02
C ARG A 15 -18.05 24.74 11.92
N ILE A 16 -18.35 26.03 11.84
CA ILE A 16 -19.46 26.63 12.62
C ILE A 16 -20.78 26.02 12.16
N LEU A 17 -21.03 25.96 10.85
CA LEU A 17 -22.23 25.34 10.28
C LEU A 17 -22.34 23.86 10.68
N PHE A 18 -21.25 23.09 10.55
CA PHE A 18 -21.21 21.69 10.97
C PHE A 18 -21.54 21.53 12.46
N ARG A 19 -20.98 22.37 13.33
CA ARG A 19 -21.25 22.33 14.78
C ARG A 19 -22.69 22.70 15.10
N SER A 20 -23.27 23.68 14.41
CA SER A 20 -24.68 24.04 14.58
C SER A 20 -25.62 22.91 14.15
N VAL A 21 -25.34 22.25 13.02
CA VAL A 21 -26.10 21.07 12.56
C VAL A 21 -25.92 19.89 13.51
N ALA A 22 -24.71 19.65 14.02
CA ALA A 22 -24.48 18.62 15.02
C ALA A 22 -25.26 18.91 16.31
N ALA A 23 -25.29 20.16 16.78
CA ALA A 23 -26.05 20.57 17.95
C ALA A 23 -27.56 20.39 17.75
N SER A 24 -28.10 20.72 16.57
CA SER A 24 -29.53 20.51 16.29
C SER A 24 -29.92 19.03 16.24
N ILE A 25 -29.06 18.18 15.67
CA ILE A 25 -29.25 16.72 15.68
C ILE A 25 -29.19 16.16 17.11
N LEU A 26 -28.24 16.63 17.92
CA LEU A 26 -28.14 16.23 19.33
C LEU A 26 -29.42 16.58 20.10
N LEU A 27 -29.96 17.79 19.89
CA LEU A 27 -31.24 18.19 20.47
C LEU A 27 -32.38 17.28 20.01
N GLY A 28 -32.43 16.94 18.72
CA GLY A 28 -33.39 15.97 18.18
C GLY A 28 -33.31 14.60 18.85
N ILE A 29 -32.10 14.09 19.05
CA ILE A 29 -31.85 12.82 19.76
C ILE A 29 -32.36 12.91 21.21
N CYS A 30 -32.10 14.01 21.91
CA CYS A 30 -32.61 14.24 23.27
C CYS A 30 -34.15 14.26 23.30
N PHE A 31 -34.81 14.87 22.32
CA PHE A 31 -36.27 14.85 22.23
C PHE A 31 -36.83 13.47 21.96
N VAL A 32 -36.20 12.67 21.10
CA VAL A 32 -36.59 11.28 20.86
C VAL A 32 -36.48 10.48 22.14
N PHE A 33 -35.36 10.57 22.87
CA PHE A 33 -35.23 9.88 24.17
C PHE A 33 -36.24 10.36 25.20
N HIS A 34 -36.52 11.66 25.26
CA HIS A 34 -37.52 12.20 26.17
C HIS A 34 -38.93 11.68 25.85
N TYR A 35 -39.33 11.74 24.57
CA TYR A 35 -40.59 11.17 24.09
C TYR A 35 -40.68 9.69 24.45
N ARG A 36 -39.61 8.96 24.19
CA ARG A 36 -39.50 7.57 24.54
C ARG A 36 -39.78 7.38 26.05
N VAL A 37 -38.98 7.96 26.94
CA VAL A 37 -39.14 7.74 28.39
C VAL A 37 -40.56 8.13 28.87
N ARG A 38 -41.17 9.18 28.31
CA ARG A 38 -42.50 9.65 28.69
C ARG A 38 -43.65 8.74 28.23
N PHE A 39 -43.54 8.13 27.04
CA PHE A 39 -44.58 7.28 26.47
C PHE A 39 -44.30 5.77 26.67
N PHE A 40 -43.69 5.42 27.81
CA PHE A 40 -43.38 4.04 28.15
C PHE A 40 -44.68 3.21 28.32
N PRO A 41 -44.84 2.06 27.62
CA PRO A 41 -46.08 1.30 27.66
C PRO A 41 -46.28 0.62 29.03
N VAL A 42 -47.35 1.02 29.71
CA VAL A 42 -47.70 0.52 31.05
C VAL A 42 -48.32 -0.89 30.99
N GLY A 43 -48.99 -1.27 29.88
CA GLY A 43 -49.69 -2.56 29.73
C GLY A 43 -49.09 -3.50 28.66
N GLY A 44 -49.10 -4.82 28.94
CA GLY A 44 -48.73 -5.90 28.01
C GLY A 44 -47.24 -6.28 28.03
N LYS A 45 -46.92 -7.58 28.20
CA LYS A 45 -45.54 -8.10 28.21
C LYS A 45 -44.86 -7.95 26.83
N VAL A 46 -45.53 -8.33 25.76
CA VAL A 46 -44.98 -8.31 24.39
C VAL A 46 -44.69 -6.88 23.89
N PRO A 47 -45.64 -5.90 24.00
CA PRO A 47 -45.36 -4.52 23.64
C PRO A 47 -44.18 -3.92 24.40
N ARG A 48 -44.04 -4.24 25.70
CA ARG A 48 -42.94 -3.74 26.53
C ARG A 48 -41.56 -4.21 26.06
N TRP A 49 -41.41 -5.48 25.69
CA TRP A 49 -40.15 -6.01 25.18
C TRP A 49 -39.75 -5.40 23.84
N ILE A 50 -40.71 -5.22 22.91
CA ILE A 50 -40.48 -4.52 21.64
C ILE A 50 -40.00 -3.10 21.89
N TRP A 51 -40.66 -2.42 22.84
CA TRP A 51 -40.38 -1.04 23.17
C TRP A 51 -38.99 -0.86 23.81
N ILE A 52 -38.59 -1.77 24.71
CA ILE A 52 -37.24 -1.83 25.30
C ILE A 52 -36.18 -2.10 24.22
N GLY A 53 -36.41 -3.07 23.32
CA GLY A 53 -35.49 -3.36 22.22
C GLY A 53 -35.28 -2.14 21.31
N LEU A 54 -36.35 -1.38 21.08
CA LEU A 54 -36.29 -0.16 20.29
C LEU A 54 -35.48 0.94 20.99
N ILE A 55 -35.70 1.22 22.29
CA ILE A 55 -34.84 2.16 23.05
C ILE A 55 -33.37 1.73 22.96
N LEU A 56 -33.09 0.44 23.15
CA LEU A 56 -31.72 -0.07 23.17
C LEU A 56 -31.05 0.15 21.81
N SER A 57 -31.79 -0.04 20.71
CA SER A 57 -31.30 0.27 19.36
C SER A 57 -31.06 1.77 19.16
N GLU A 58 -31.97 2.64 19.60
CA GLU A 58 -31.83 4.10 19.51
C GLU A 58 -30.65 4.61 20.37
N LEU A 59 -30.45 4.03 21.56
CA LEU A 59 -29.30 4.28 22.43
C LEU A 59 -27.99 3.95 21.71
N TRP A 60 -27.92 2.77 21.09
CA TRP A 60 -26.74 2.33 20.35
C TRP A 60 -26.43 3.24 19.16
N PHE A 61 -27.44 3.57 18.33
CA PHE A 61 -27.24 4.47 17.19
C PHE A 61 -26.87 5.89 17.62
N SER A 62 -27.47 6.39 18.69
CA SER A 62 -27.15 7.71 19.24
C SER A 62 -25.73 7.77 19.79
N PHE A 63 -25.30 6.72 20.49
CA PHE A 63 -23.92 6.59 20.97
C PHE A 63 -22.93 6.52 19.81
N TYR A 64 -23.20 5.71 18.79
CA TYR A 64 -22.39 5.65 17.58
C TYR A 64 -22.30 7.00 16.86
N TRP A 65 -23.44 7.71 16.74
CA TRP A 65 -23.48 9.05 16.17
C TRP A 65 -22.67 10.06 16.98
N LEU A 66 -22.72 9.99 18.32
CA LEU A 66 -21.94 10.86 19.20
C LEU A 66 -20.43 10.62 19.00
N LEU A 67 -19.98 9.37 19.02
CA LEU A 67 -18.58 9.00 18.80
C LEU A 67 -18.07 9.51 17.44
N THR A 68 -18.84 9.28 16.36
CA THR A 68 -18.45 9.72 15.02
C THR A 68 -18.43 11.24 14.88
N THR A 69 -19.33 11.96 15.56
CA THR A 69 -19.37 13.43 15.58
C THR A 69 -18.18 14.02 16.32
N VAL A 70 -17.80 13.46 17.47
CA VAL A 70 -16.61 13.87 18.23
C VAL A 70 -15.35 13.70 17.40
N CYS A 71 -15.19 12.57 16.70
CA CYS A 71 -14.06 12.34 15.79
C CYS A 71 -13.97 13.38 14.65
N ARG A 72 -15.10 13.94 14.23
CA ARG A 72 -15.17 14.93 13.13
C ARG A 72 -15.10 16.38 13.62
N TRP A 73 -15.16 16.61 14.93
CA TRP A 73 -15.32 17.93 15.56
C TRP A 73 -14.24 18.95 15.17
N ASN A 74 -13.02 18.47 14.97
CA ASN A 74 -11.89 19.29 14.55
C ASN A 74 -11.23 18.74 13.29
N SER A 75 -12.00 18.73 12.20
CA SER A 75 -11.47 18.40 10.88
C SER A 75 -10.45 19.46 10.41
N VAL A 76 -9.28 18.99 10.01
CA VAL A 76 -8.12 19.79 9.63
C VAL A 76 -7.54 19.23 8.33
N TYR A 77 -7.12 20.10 7.44
CA TYR A 77 -6.43 19.75 6.20
C TYR A 77 -4.94 20.04 6.33
N ARG A 78 -4.10 19.14 5.84
CA ARG A 78 -2.65 19.36 5.73
C ARG A 78 -2.28 19.48 4.26
N ILE A 79 -1.68 20.61 3.89
CA ILE A 79 -1.24 20.89 2.53
C ILE A 79 0.28 20.71 2.49
N PRO A 80 0.80 19.73 1.72
CA PRO A 80 2.23 19.52 1.55
C PRO A 80 2.78 20.47 0.47
N TYR A 81 3.97 21.06 0.72
CA TYR A 81 4.70 21.84 -0.26
C TYR A 81 5.93 21.10 -0.78
N VAL A 82 5.74 20.31 -1.84
CA VAL A 82 6.80 19.48 -2.44
C VAL A 82 7.96 20.33 -2.97
N HIS A 83 7.68 21.49 -3.58
CA HIS A 83 8.72 22.38 -4.10
C HIS A 83 9.66 22.93 -3.01
N ARG A 84 9.14 23.20 -1.80
CA ARG A 84 9.97 23.64 -0.67
C ARG A 84 10.86 22.52 -0.15
N LEU A 85 10.39 21.28 -0.28
CA LEU A 85 11.16 20.11 0.11
C LEU A 85 12.35 19.90 -0.84
N SER A 86 12.11 19.95 -2.16
CA SER A 86 13.18 19.83 -3.14
C SER A 86 14.18 20.98 -3.04
N GLN A 87 13.73 22.21 -2.77
CA GLN A 87 14.63 23.34 -2.54
C GLN A 87 15.49 23.18 -1.28
N ARG A 88 14.95 22.57 -0.23
CA ARG A 88 15.63 22.44 1.07
C ARG A 88 16.60 21.25 1.13
N PHE A 89 16.17 20.10 0.63
CA PHE A 89 16.93 18.85 0.75
C PHE A 89 17.58 18.45 -0.57
N GLY A 90 17.18 19.01 -1.72
CA GLY A 90 17.72 18.64 -3.02
C GLY A 90 17.70 17.14 -3.23
N ASN A 91 18.90 16.55 -3.33
CA ASN A 91 19.11 15.12 -3.51
C ASN A 91 19.31 14.34 -2.20
N GLU A 92 19.35 14.99 -1.03
CA GLU A 92 19.51 14.39 0.31
C GLU A 92 18.20 13.80 0.85
N LEU A 93 17.51 13.02 0.02
CA LEU A 93 16.30 12.31 0.42
C LEU A 93 16.64 11.01 1.18
N PRO A 94 15.78 10.54 2.10
CA PRO A 94 15.98 9.24 2.78
C PRO A 94 15.81 8.05 1.82
N GLY A 95 16.22 6.85 2.25
CA GLY A 95 15.82 5.62 1.55
C GLY A 95 14.34 5.32 1.78
N VAL A 96 13.66 4.73 0.79
CA VAL A 96 12.26 4.28 0.89
C VAL A 96 12.16 2.84 0.39
N ASP A 97 11.68 1.96 1.27
CA ASP A 97 11.32 0.59 0.93
C ASP A 97 9.81 0.52 0.68
N ILE A 98 9.42 0.08 -0.51
CA ILE A 98 8.02 -0.13 -0.90
C ILE A 98 7.72 -1.62 -0.84
N PHE A 99 6.72 -1.99 -0.04
CA PHE A 99 6.24 -3.35 0.09
C PHE A 99 4.96 -3.52 -0.71
N VAL A 100 4.96 -4.47 -1.62
CA VAL A 100 3.80 -4.92 -2.37
C VAL A 100 3.50 -6.36 -1.92
N CYS A 101 2.29 -6.62 -1.45
CA CYS A 101 1.88 -7.97 -1.09
C CYS A 101 0.88 -8.49 -2.13
N THR A 102 1.10 -9.71 -2.60
CA THR A 102 0.18 -10.44 -3.47
C THR A 102 -0.18 -11.78 -2.82
N ALA A 103 -1.42 -12.21 -3.01
CA ALA A 103 -1.95 -13.48 -2.55
C ALA A 103 -1.69 -14.57 -3.60
N ASP A 104 -2.74 -15.09 -4.23
CA ASP A 104 -2.68 -16.18 -5.21
C ASP A 104 -2.91 -15.61 -6.62
N PRO A 105 -2.15 -16.02 -7.66
CA PRO A 105 -2.33 -15.54 -9.04
C PRO A 105 -3.75 -15.78 -9.60
N LEU A 106 -4.52 -16.70 -9.02
CA LEU A 106 -5.93 -16.91 -9.37
C LEU A 106 -6.86 -15.78 -8.89
N ILE A 107 -6.57 -15.20 -7.71
CA ILE A 107 -7.35 -14.12 -7.11
C ILE A 107 -6.83 -12.77 -7.60
N GLU A 108 -5.51 -12.64 -7.69
CA GLU A 108 -4.79 -11.43 -8.06
C GLU A 108 -3.92 -11.72 -9.29
N PRO A 109 -4.41 -11.47 -10.51
CA PRO A 109 -3.71 -11.83 -11.74
C PRO A 109 -2.30 -11.24 -11.80
N PRO A 110 -1.28 -12.00 -12.24
CA PRO A 110 0.10 -11.49 -12.31
C PRO A 110 0.26 -10.23 -13.16
N SER A 111 -0.56 -10.05 -14.21
CA SER A 111 -0.57 -8.83 -15.03
C SER A 111 -0.96 -7.58 -14.22
N MET A 112 -1.90 -7.70 -13.30
CA MET A 112 -2.29 -6.60 -12.39
C MET A 112 -1.17 -6.26 -11.42
N VAL A 113 -0.56 -7.29 -10.81
CA VAL A 113 0.56 -7.13 -9.86
C VAL A 113 1.74 -6.42 -10.53
N VAL A 114 2.11 -6.85 -11.74
CA VAL A 114 3.19 -6.24 -12.53
C VAL A 114 2.93 -4.77 -12.83
N ASN A 115 1.70 -4.43 -13.23
CA ASN A 115 1.33 -3.03 -13.48
C ASN A 115 1.50 -2.15 -12.24
N THR A 116 1.15 -2.66 -11.05
CA THR A 116 1.35 -1.97 -9.78
C THR A 116 2.83 -1.82 -9.44
N VAL A 117 3.63 -2.89 -9.59
CA VAL A 117 5.09 -2.88 -9.38
C VAL A 117 5.77 -1.87 -10.29
N LEU A 118 5.49 -1.89 -11.60
CA LEU A 118 6.01 -0.93 -12.57
C LEU A 118 5.60 0.51 -12.22
N SER A 119 4.37 0.68 -11.74
CA SER A 119 3.88 1.99 -11.32
C SER A 119 4.64 2.56 -10.12
N VAL A 120 4.99 1.73 -9.13
CA VAL A 120 5.75 2.19 -7.96
C VAL A 120 7.24 2.34 -8.26
N MET A 121 7.80 1.54 -9.16
CA MET A 121 9.17 1.71 -9.66
C MET A 121 9.35 3.04 -10.42
N ALA A 122 8.30 3.51 -11.10
CA ALA A 122 8.29 4.75 -11.87
C ALA A 122 7.96 6.01 -11.04
N TYR A 123 8.07 5.94 -9.71
CA TYR A 123 7.94 7.09 -8.83
C TYR A 123 9.07 8.11 -9.05
N GLU A 124 8.74 9.39 -8.93
CA GLU A 124 9.68 10.51 -9.06
C GLU A 124 10.53 10.61 -7.79
N TYR A 125 11.48 9.68 -7.68
CA TYR A 125 12.41 9.54 -6.58
C TYR A 125 13.77 9.06 -7.13
N PRO A 126 14.90 9.40 -6.49
CA PRO A 126 16.19 8.84 -6.90
C PRO A 126 16.15 7.30 -6.90
N PRO A 127 16.44 6.62 -8.03
CA PRO A 127 16.40 5.16 -8.11
C PRO A 127 17.29 4.47 -7.08
N GLN A 128 18.45 5.07 -6.76
CA GLN A 128 19.40 4.61 -5.75
C GLN A 128 18.91 4.81 -4.32
N LYS A 129 17.70 5.33 -4.11
CA LYS A 129 17.06 5.45 -2.79
C LYS A 129 15.71 4.74 -2.71
N LEU A 130 15.24 4.20 -3.83
CA LEU A 130 14.00 3.47 -3.92
C LEU A 130 14.30 1.96 -3.98
N SER A 131 13.55 1.17 -3.21
CA SER A 131 13.64 -0.29 -3.25
C SER A 131 12.26 -0.89 -3.15
N ILE A 132 11.93 -1.80 -4.04
CA ILE A 132 10.61 -2.40 -4.19
C ILE A 132 10.74 -3.88 -3.83
N TYR A 133 9.87 -4.33 -2.94
CA TYR A 133 9.80 -5.72 -2.50
C TYR A 133 8.40 -6.26 -2.76
N LEU A 134 8.30 -7.30 -3.58
CA LEU A 134 7.08 -8.07 -3.75
C LEU A 134 7.11 -9.28 -2.80
N SER A 135 6.14 -9.38 -1.91
CA SER A 135 5.85 -10.61 -1.17
C SER A 135 4.74 -11.38 -1.85
N ASP A 136 5.04 -12.57 -2.32
CA ASP A 136 4.09 -13.53 -2.89
C ASP A 136 3.70 -14.56 -1.83
N ASP A 137 2.46 -14.48 -1.35
CA ASP A 137 1.93 -15.47 -0.40
C ASP A 137 1.52 -16.77 -1.11
N GLY A 138 1.24 -16.75 -2.42
CA GLY A 138 0.95 -17.95 -3.20
C GLY A 138 2.19 -18.75 -3.57
N GLY A 139 3.36 -18.11 -3.59
CA GLY A 139 4.64 -18.73 -3.97
C GLY A 139 4.60 -19.31 -5.39
N SER A 140 3.92 -18.62 -6.32
CA SER A 140 3.71 -19.14 -7.68
C SER A 140 4.83 -18.75 -8.61
N ASP A 141 5.27 -19.74 -9.40
CA ASP A 141 6.22 -19.56 -10.50
C ASP A 141 5.70 -18.58 -11.57
N LEU A 142 4.37 -18.53 -11.78
CA LEU A 142 3.71 -17.57 -12.68
C LEU A 142 3.91 -16.11 -12.24
N THR A 143 3.78 -15.84 -10.94
CA THR A 143 4.02 -14.50 -10.36
C THR A 143 5.48 -14.13 -10.50
N PHE A 144 6.39 -15.07 -10.25
CA PHE A 144 7.82 -14.85 -10.42
C PHE A 144 8.19 -14.58 -11.88
N TYR A 145 7.64 -15.34 -12.84
CA TYR A 145 7.81 -15.10 -14.27
C TYR A 145 7.32 -13.71 -14.68
N ALA A 146 6.13 -13.31 -14.21
CA ALA A 146 5.59 -11.98 -14.49
C ALA A 146 6.51 -10.87 -13.96
N MET A 147 7.14 -11.09 -12.80
CA MET A 147 8.11 -10.14 -12.25
C MET A 147 9.43 -10.06 -13.01
N LEU A 148 9.89 -11.16 -13.63
CA LEU A 148 11.03 -11.14 -14.54
C LEU A 148 10.73 -10.31 -15.79
N GLU A 149 9.58 -10.57 -16.41
CA GLU A 149 9.09 -9.80 -17.56
C GLU A 149 8.93 -8.30 -17.22
N ALA A 150 8.46 -8.00 -16.00
CA ALA A 150 8.37 -6.63 -15.49
C ALA A 150 9.75 -5.99 -15.31
N ALA A 151 10.73 -6.73 -14.80
CA ALA A 151 12.09 -6.23 -14.61
C ALA A 151 12.71 -5.84 -15.95
N ASP A 152 12.53 -6.64 -17.00
CA ASP A 152 13.01 -6.32 -18.34
C ASP A 152 12.27 -5.15 -18.97
N PHE A 153 10.93 -5.09 -18.86
CA PHE A 153 10.16 -3.95 -19.36
C PHE A 153 10.48 -2.65 -18.62
N SER A 154 10.85 -2.71 -17.34
CA SER A 154 11.20 -1.53 -16.55
C SER A 154 12.37 -0.72 -17.16
N LYS A 155 13.32 -1.40 -17.82
CA LYS A 155 14.46 -0.77 -18.52
C LYS A 155 14.01 0.20 -19.61
N THR A 156 12.83 -0.01 -20.19
CA THR A 156 12.26 0.85 -21.23
C THR A 156 11.19 1.79 -20.65
N TRP A 157 10.38 1.30 -19.71
CA TRP A 157 9.26 2.06 -19.14
C TRP A 157 9.68 3.22 -18.25
N LEU A 158 10.69 3.03 -17.40
CA LEU A 158 11.14 4.06 -16.45
C LEU A 158 11.71 5.31 -17.14
N PRO A 159 12.64 5.21 -18.11
CA PRO A 159 13.13 6.39 -18.83
C PRO A 159 12.01 7.10 -19.59
N PHE A 160 11.14 6.34 -20.27
CA PHE A 160 9.95 6.89 -20.95
C PHE A 160 9.05 7.71 -20.00
N CYS A 161 8.76 7.16 -18.81
CA CYS A 161 7.98 7.85 -17.79
C CYS A 161 8.61 9.17 -17.33
N ASN A 162 9.94 9.19 -17.22
CA ASN A 162 10.68 10.36 -16.77
C ASN A 162 10.79 11.44 -17.85
N LYS A 163 11.06 11.03 -19.09
CA LYS A 163 11.19 11.88 -20.27
C LYS A 163 9.87 12.60 -20.60
N PHE A 164 8.76 11.86 -20.67
CA PHE A 164 7.46 12.43 -21.05
C PHE A 164 6.59 12.85 -19.86
N LYS A 165 7.11 12.75 -18.62
CA LYS A 165 6.37 13.05 -17.39
C LYS A 165 4.99 12.39 -17.37
N VAL A 166 4.98 11.09 -17.67
CA VAL A 166 3.77 10.27 -17.83
C VAL A 166 2.92 10.28 -16.55
N GLU A 167 1.62 10.55 -16.69
CA GLU A 167 0.61 10.40 -15.64
C GLU A 167 -0.66 9.76 -16.24
N PRO A 168 -1.18 8.66 -15.69
CA PRO A 168 -0.70 7.89 -14.52
C PRO A 168 0.54 7.02 -14.83
N ARG A 169 1.30 6.64 -13.80
CA ARG A 169 2.54 5.83 -13.93
C ARG A 169 2.31 4.33 -14.14
N CYS A 170 1.06 3.88 -13.98
CA CYS A 170 0.66 2.51 -14.27
C CYS A 170 0.49 2.34 -15.79
N PRO A 171 1.23 1.43 -16.45
CA PRO A 171 1.18 1.25 -17.89
C PRO A 171 -0.24 0.96 -18.42
N GLU A 172 -0.96 0.02 -17.82
CA GLU A 172 -2.34 -0.33 -18.21
C GLU A 172 -3.25 0.90 -18.17
N ALA A 173 -3.18 1.66 -17.07
CA ALA A 173 -4.00 2.84 -16.88
C ALA A 173 -3.62 3.96 -17.85
N TYR A 174 -2.34 4.11 -18.15
CA TYR A 174 -1.84 5.10 -19.10
C TYR A 174 -2.31 4.78 -20.52
N PHE A 175 -2.01 3.59 -21.04
CA PHE A 175 -2.33 3.22 -22.43
C PHE A 175 -3.83 3.09 -22.70
N ARG A 176 -4.65 2.87 -21.66
CA ARG A 176 -6.12 2.91 -21.78
C ARG A 176 -6.68 4.33 -21.93
N THR A 177 -6.00 5.33 -21.38
CA THR A 177 -6.56 6.70 -21.24
C THR A 177 -5.85 7.72 -22.14
N ALA A 178 -4.59 7.48 -22.50
CA ALA A 178 -3.78 8.40 -23.27
C ALA A 178 -4.16 8.40 -24.76
N SER A 179 -4.34 9.59 -25.33
CA SER A 179 -4.17 9.84 -26.76
C SER A 179 -2.68 9.78 -27.13
N GLU A 180 -2.34 9.50 -28.39
CA GLU A 180 -0.95 9.40 -28.85
C GLU A 180 -0.08 10.57 -28.32
N ALA A 181 1.13 10.26 -27.83
CA ALA A 181 2.04 11.25 -27.26
C ALA A 181 2.74 12.09 -28.35
N VAL A 182 3.43 13.15 -27.91
CA VAL A 182 4.12 14.13 -28.76
C VAL A 182 5.19 13.47 -29.66
N ASP A 183 5.84 12.40 -29.18
CA ASP A 183 6.69 11.54 -30.00
C ASP A 183 5.95 10.23 -30.30
N VAL A 184 5.35 10.18 -31.49
CA VAL A 184 4.47 9.08 -31.91
C VAL A 184 5.23 7.77 -32.06
N GLU A 185 6.50 7.80 -32.47
CA GLU A 185 7.26 6.59 -32.75
C GLU A 185 7.73 5.91 -31.45
N GLU A 186 8.34 6.67 -30.54
CA GLU A 186 8.75 6.14 -29.23
C GLU A 186 7.54 5.63 -28.44
N TRP A 187 6.43 6.37 -28.45
CA TRP A 187 5.20 5.93 -27.78
C TRP A 187 4.67 4.60 -28.35
N ARG A 188 4.67 4.43 -29.68
CA ARG A 188 4.23 3.19 -30.34
C ARG A 188 5.14 2.01 -30.01
N LEU A 189 6.45 2.24 -29.98
CA LEU A 189 7.43 1.22 -29.59
C LEU A 189 7.20 0.77 -28.14
N VAL A 190 7.11 1.70 -27.18
CA VAL A 190 6.90 1.36 -25.76
C VAL A 190 5.55 0.67 -25.56
N LYS A 191 4.49 1.14 -26.24
CA LYS A 191 3.18 0.49 -26.21
C LYS A 191 3.25 -0.94 -26.74
N LYS A 192 3.95 -1.17 -27.85
CA LYS A 192 4.12 -2.51 -28.41
C LYS A 192 4.86 -3.44 -27.44
N VAL A 193 5.98 -2.99 -26.86
CA VAL A 193 6.73 -3.79 -25.88
C VAL A 193 5.86 -4.13 -24.65
N TYR A 194 5.04 -3.17 -24.20
CA TYR A 194 4.10 -3.39 -23.11
C TYR A 194 3.04 -4.46 -23.42
N GLU A 195 2.37 -4.34 -24.57
CA GLU A 195 1.35 -5.30 -25.00
C GLU A 195 1.96 -6.70 -25.22
N ASP A 196 3.17 -6.77 -25.78
CA ASP A 196 3.90 -8.03 -25.96
C ASP A 196 4.21 -8.68 -24.59
N MET A 197 4.68 -7.91 -23.60
CA MET A 197 4.91 -8.38 -22.23
C MET A 197 3.61 -8.88 -21.59
N LYS A 198 2.53 -8.08 -21.68
CA LYS A 198 1.23 -8.43 -21.12
C LYS A 198 0.68 -9.71 -21.76
N MET A 199 0.79 -9.85 -23.07
CA MET A 199 0.37 -11.03 -23.81
C MET A 199 1.14 -12.28 -23.37
N ARG A 200 2.46 -12.19 -23.18
CA ARG A 200 3.28 -13.30 -22.65
C ARG A 200 2.81 -13.73 -21.26
N ILE A 201 2.65 -12.78 -20.34
CA ILE A 201 2.18 -13.04 -18.97
C ILE A 201 0.79 -13.69 -18.98
N GLU A 202 -0.15 -13.15 -19.75
CA GLU A 202 -1.51 -13.68 -19.84
C GLU A 202 -1.56 -15.06 -20.50
N ALA A 203 -0.76 -15.30 -21.54
CA ALA A 203 -0.66 -16.59 -22.21
C ALA A 203 -0.13 -17.66 -21.24
N THR A 204 0.96 -17.36 -20.52
CA THR A 204 1.54 -18.23 -19.49
C THR A 204 0.57 -18.49 -18.34
N THR A 205 -0.17 -17.47 -17.91
CA THR A 205 -1.18 -17.61 -16.84
C THR A 205 -2.36 -18.49 -17.29
N LYS A 206 -2.84 -18.32 -18.54
CA LYS A 206 -3.92 -19.14 -19.12
C LYS A 206 -3.49 -20.60 -19.29
N LEU A 207 -2.26 -20.81 -19.76
CA LEU A 207 -1.69 -22.15 -19.94
C LEU A 207 -1.23 -22.79 -18.63
N LYS A 208 -1.13 -22.01 -17.54
CA LYS A 208 -0.54 -22.41 -16.24
C LYS A 208 0.83 -23.08 -16.39
N ARG A 209 1.58 -22.70 -17.43
CA ARG A 209 2.87 -23.28 -17.77
C ARG A 209 3.78 -22.19 -18.31
N ILE A 210 4.97 -22.11 -17.74
CA ILE A 210 6.02 -21.20 -18.16
C ILE A 210 6.75 -21.82 -19.36
N PRO A 211 7.09 -21.03 -20.39
CA PRO A 211 7.91 -21.49 -21.50
C PRO A 211 9.25 -22.08 -21.02
N GLU A 212 9.67 -23.20 -21.61
CA GLU A 212 10.88 -23.93 -21.19
C GLU A 212 12.14 -23.08 -21.34
N HIS A 213 12.25 -22.31 -22.43
CA HIS A 213 13.37 -21.40 -22.66
C HIS A 213 13.55 -20.38 -21.51
N SER A 214 12.46 -19.81 -20.99
CA SER A 214 12.52 -18.83 -19.89
C SER A 214 12.92 -19.50 -18.57
N ARG A 215 12.48 -20.75 -18.37
CA ARG A 215 12.82 -21.55 -17.18
C ARG A 215 14.31 -21.93 -17.16
N GLU A 216 14.87 -22.26 -18.31
CA GLU A 216 16.30 -22.60 -18.45
C GLU A 216 17.22 -21.38 -18.32
N GLN A 217 16.76 -20.21 -18.80
CA GLN A 217 17.54 -18.98 -18.82
C GLN A 217 17.76 -18.39 -17.42
N HIS A 218 16.80 -18.54 -16.50
CA HIS A 218 16.90 -18.02 -15.13
C HIS A 218 17.05 -19.12 -14.09
N LYS A 219 18.24 -19.20 -13.47
CA LYS A 219 18.56 -20.14 -12.39
C LYS A 219 17.58 -20.09 -11.21
N GLY A 220 16.92 -18.94 -10.98
CA GLY A 220 15.95 -18.74 -9.90
C GLY A 220 14.72 -19.65 -10.00
N PHE A 221 14.37 -20.15 -11.19
CA PHE A 221 13.25 -21.10 -11.34
C PHE A 221 13.51 -22.47 -10.70
N ARG A 222 14.78 -22.83 -10.45
CA ARG A 222 15.14 -24.10 -9.77
C ARG A 222 14.58 -24.19 -8.35
N GLU A 223 14.26 -23.05 -7.73
CA GLU A 223 13.60 -23.01 -6.42
C GLU A 223 12.22 -23.71 -6.46
N TRP A 224 11.52 -23.67 -7.59
CA TRP A 224 10.23 -24.32 -7.77
C TRP A 224 10.31 -25.83 -8.02
N ASP A 225 11.50 -26.36 -8.32
CA ASP A 225 11.70 -27.82 -8.41
C ASP A 225 11.56 -28.49 -7.03
N PHE A 226 11.75 -27.72 -5.95
CA PHE A 226 11.62 -28.17 -4.55
C PHE A 226 10.27 -27.80 -3.90
N VAL A 227 9.39 -27.11 -4.64
CA VAL A 227 8.08 -26.69 -4.13
C VAL A 227 7.11 -27.87 -4.19
N SER A 228 6.59 -28.26 -3.02
CA SER A 228 5.59 -29.33 -2.94
C SER A 228 4.17 -28.78 -3.12
N SER A 229 3.84 -27.68 -2.44
CA SER A 229 2.55 -27.00 -2.58
C SER A 229 2.63 -25.54 -2.14
N LYS A 230 1.59 -24.74 -2.41
CA LYS A 230 1.50 -23.36 -1.90
C LYS A 230 1.48 -23.22 -0.37
N HIS A 231 1.30 -24.32 0.36
CA HIS A 231 1.36 -24.36 1.82
C HIS A 231 2.60 -25.09 2.35
N ASP A 232 3.42 -25.66 1.46
CA ASP A 232 4.65 -26.39 1.80
C ASP A 232 5.74 -26.10 0.77
N HIS A 233 6.54 -25.08 1.08
CA HIS A 233 7.69 -24.68 0.28
C HIS A 233 8.71 -23.93 1.14
N GLN A 234 9.97 -24.00 0.72
CA GLN A 234 11.05 -23.23 1.34
C GLN A 234 10.92 -21.72 1.05
N THR A 235 11.72 -20.91 1.72
CA THR A 235 11.80 -19.47 1.42
C THR A 235 12.45 -19.30 0.05
N ILE A 236 11.78 -18.59 -0.84
CA ILE A 236 12.29 -18.23 -2.17
C ILE A 236 12.55 -16.73 -2.16
N LEU A 237 13.82 -16.34 -2.20
CA LEU A 237 14.25 -14.94 -2.25
C LEU A 237 15.09 -14.70 -3.49
N GLN A 238 14.64 -13.80 -4.36
CA GLN A 238 15.33 -13.47 -5.61
C GLN A 238 15.44 -11.96 -5.76
N ILE A 239 16.66 -11.45 -6.00
CA ILE A 239 16.90 -10.05 -6.33
C ILE A 239 16.90 -9.96 -7.86
N LEU A 240 15.83 -9.40 -8.42
CA LEU A 240 15.63 -9.30 -9.88
C LEU A 240 16.43 -8.15 -10.47
N ILE A 241 16.49 -7.04 -9.74
CA ILE A 241 17.31 -5.88 -10.06
C ILE A 241 18.03 -5.48 -8.78
N ASP A 242 19.35 -5.53 -8.77
CA ASP A 242 20.13 -4.96 -7.67
C ASP A 242 20.53 -3.53 -8.03
N GLY A 243 19.79 -2.54 -7.55
CA GLY A 243 20.14 -1.12 -7.74
C GLY A 243 21.45 -0.66 -7.08
N ARG A 244 22.22 -1.56 -6.45
CA ARG A 244 23.60 -1.32 -6.01
C ARG A 244 24.63 -1.74 -7.06
N ASP A 245 24.24 -2.61 -8.00
CA ASP A 245 25.08 -3.05 -9.11
C ASP A 245 25.17 -1.92 -10.15
N PRO A 246 26.39 -1.45 -10.51
CA PRO A 246 26.55 -0.44 -11.56
C PRO A 246 26.03 -0.90 -12.93
N ASN A 247 25.85 -2.20 -13.15
CA ASN A 247 25.28 -2.74 -14.40
C ASN A 247 23.74 -2.75 -14.42
N ALA A 248 23.08 -2.48 -13.29
CA ALA A 248 21.63 -2.43 -13.20
C ALA A 248 21.09 -1.09 -13.71
N VAL A 249 21.24 -0.86 -15.02
CA VAL A 249 20.87 0.38 -15.70
C VAL A 249 19.76 0.16 -16.72
N ASP A 250 19.03 1.23 -17.02
CA ASP A 250 18.04 1.32 -18.08
C ASP A 250 18.70 1.48 -19.46
N ILE A 251 17.89 1.58 -20.52
CA ILE A 251 18.38 1.74 -21.91
C ILE A 251 19.12 3.07 -22.15
N GLU A 252 18.97 4.05 -21.26
CA GLU A 252 19.65 5.36 -21.32
C GLU A 252 20.89 5.40 -20.41
N GLY A 253 21.19 4.32 -19.69
CA GLY A 253 22.32 4.23 -18.76
C GLY A 253 22.03 4.77 -17.36
N ASN A 254 20.77 5.10 -17.03
CA ASN A 254 20.39 5.52 -15.68
C ASN A 254 20.18 4.29 -14.78
N PRO A 255 20.53 4.36 -13.48
CA PRO A 255 20.37 3.24 -12.56
C PRO A 255 18.90 2.95 -12.28
N LEU A 256 18.58 1.66 -12.17
CA LEU A 256 17.25 1.16 -11.83
C LEU A 256 17.08 1.01 -10.31
N PRO A 257 15.85 1.13 -9.78
CA PRO A 257 15.58 0.86 -8.38
C PRO A 257 15.71 -0.64 -8.08
N THR A 258 16.08 -0.99 -6.85
CA THR A 258 16.19 -2.40 -6.44
C THR A 258 14.82 -3.06 -6.48
N LEU A 259 14.74 -4.25 -7.08
CA LEU A 259 13.52 -5.06 -7.16
C LEU A 259 13.78 -6.44 -6.57
N VAL A 260 13.02 -6.80 -5.53
CA VAL A 260 13.17 -8.05 -4.79
C VAL A 260 11.86 -8.83 -4.82
N TYR A 261 11.92 -10.11 -5.17
CA TYR A 261 10.85 -11.08 -5.04
C TYR A 261 11.08 -11.93 -3.79
N LEU A 262 10.04 -12.09 -2.97
CA LEU A 262 10.05 -12.94 -1.77
C LEU A 262 8.79 -13.81 -1.74
N ALA A 263 8.97 -15.13 -1.70
CA ALA A 263 7.98 -16.05 -1.17
C ALA A 263 8.51 -16.59 0.17
N ARG A 264 7.82 -16.27 1.26
CA ARG A 264 8.21 -16.71 2.61
C ARG A 264 8.01 -18.22 2.76
N GLU A 265 8.85 -18.89 3.54
CA GLU A 265 8.63 -20.31 3.85
C GLU A 265 7.24 -20.55 4.45
N LYS A 266 6.63 -21.65 4.00
CA LYS A 266 5.36 -22.16 4.51
C LYS A 266 5.50 -23.65 4.77
N ARG A 267 4.93 -24.09 5.88
CA ARG A 267 4.91 -25.48 6.33
C ARG A 267 3.52 -25.81 6.87
N PRO A 268 2.93 -26.97 6.55
CA PRO A 268 1.58 -27.31 6.99
C PRO A 268 1.40 -27.33 8.52
N GLN A 269 2.46 -27.60 9.27
CA GLN A 269 2.44 -27.65 10.73
C GLN A 269 2.40 -26.27 11.40
N PHE A 270 2.64 -25.19 10.65
CA PHE A 270 2.77 -23.84 11.19
C PHE A 270 1.66 -22.93 10.65
N HIS A 271 0.86 -22.38 11.56
CA HIS A 271 -0.12 -21.37 11.21
C HIS A 271 0.58 -20.11 10.68
N HIS A 272 0.03 -19.54 9.60
CA HIS A 272 0.57 -18.33 9.01
C HIS A 272 -0.41 -17.16 9.08
N HIS A 273 0.12 -15.96 9.31
CA HIS A 273 -0.66 -14.74 9.49
C HIS A 273 -0.86 -13.92 8.21
N PHE A 274 -1.08 -14.59 7.07
CA PHE A 274 -1.31 -13.97 5.74
C PHE A 274 -0.49 -12.68 5.52
N LYS A 275 -1.17 -11.54 5.35
CA LYS A 275 -0.59 -10.21 5.13
C LYS A 275 0.31 -9.73 6.27
N ALA A 276 -0.04 -10.01 7.53
CA ALA A 276 0.81 -9.64 8.67
C ALA A 276 2.11 -10.46 8.67
N GLY A 277 2.04 -11.75 8.33
CA GLY A 277 3.21 -12.62 8.17
C GLY A 277 4.12 -12.17 7.02
N ALA A 278 3.51 -11.86 5.87
CA ALA A 278 4.21 -11.32 4.69
C ALA A 278 4.94 -10.00 5.01
N MET A 279 4.25 -9.04 5.63
CA MET A 279 4.85 -7.76 6.01
C MET A 279 6.01 -7.93 7.00
N ASN A 280 5.88 -8.80 8.00
CA ASN A 280 6.95 -9.07 8.96
C ASN A 280 8.17 -9.72 8.30
N ALA A 281 7.96 -10.63 7.33
CA ALA A 281 9.03 -11.23 6.57
C ALA A 281 9.75 -10.19 5.70
N LEU A 282 8.99 -9.34 4.99
CA LEU A 282 9.53 -8.22 4.21
C LEU A 282 10.35 -7.26 5.07
N MET A 283 9.89 -6.90 6.27
CA MET A 283 10.67 -6.05 7.18
C MET A 283 12.04 -6.65 7.52
N ARG A 284 12.10 -7.97 7.77
CA ARG A 284 13.36 -8.68 8.07
C ARG A 284 14.28 -8.71 6.85
N VAL A 285 13.74 -8.99 5.67
CA VAL A 285 14.51 -9.01 4.41
C VAL A 285 15.02 -7.62 4.05
N SER A 286 14.16 -6.60 4.08
CA SER A 286 14.53 -5.19 3.85
C SER A 286 15.64 -4.74 4.79
N SER A 287 15.60 -5.16 6.07
CA SER A 287 16.64 -4.82 7.06
C SER A 287 18.04 -5.31 6.69
N LYS A 288 18.14 -6.38 5.89
CA LYS A 288 19.40 -6.98 5.44
C LYS A 288 19.85 -6.48 4.08
N ILE A 289 18.92 -6.08 3.21
CA ILE A 289 19.22 -5.65 1.85
C ILE A 289 19.55 -4.15 1.78
N ARG A 290 18.61 -3.27 2.18
CA ARG A 290 18.72 -1.81 2.01
C ARG A 290 18.69 -1.03 3.31
N LYS A 291 17.97 -1.54 4.33
CA LYS A 291 17.74 -0.89 5.63
C LYS A 291 17.23 0.56 5.49
N SER A 292 16.20 0.77 4.68
CA SER A 292 15.63 2.11 4.51
C SER A 292 14.86 2.57 5.78
N PRO A 293 14.91 3.87 6.13
CA PRO A 293 14.21 4.41 7.31
C PRO A 293 12.69 4.53 7.13
N ILE A 294 12.20 4.56 5.88
CA ILE A 294 10.79 4.71 5.56
C ILE A 294 10.31 3.46 4.85
N ILE A 295 9.18 2.91 5.33
CA ILE A 295 8.49 1.78 4.71
C ILE A 295 7.12 2.25 4.22
N MET A 296 6.84 2.03 2.94
CA MET A 296 5.54 2.28 2.33
C MET A 296 4.89 0.95 1.95
N ASN A 297 3.69 0.69 2.47
CA ASN A 297 2.92 -0.49 2.09
C ASN A 297 1.90 -0.15 1.01
N VAL A 298 1.91 -0.93 -0.06
CA VAL A 298 1.06 -0.79 -1.24
C VAL A 298 0.39 -2.14 -1.51
N ASP A 299 -0.91 -2.10 -1.81
CA ASP A 299 -1.66 -3.29 -2.19
C ASP A 299 -1.58 -3.47 -3.71
N CYS A 300 -1.63 -4.71 -4.20
CA CYS A 300 -1.38 -5.04 -5.61
C CYS A 300 -2.42 -4.50 -6.59
N ASP A 301 -3.57 -4.01 -6.11
CA ASP A 301 -4.65 -3.38 -6.89
C ASP A 301 -4.58 -1.84 -6.89
N ILE A 302 -3.58 -1.25 -6.23
CA ILE A 302 -3.41 0.20 -6.17
C ILE A 302 -2.79 0.73 -7.46
N ILE A 303 -3.58 1.49 -8.22
CA ILE A 303 -3.10 2.29 -9.33
C ILE A 303 -2.53 3.61 -8.78
N SER A 304 -1.24 3.85 -8.99
CA SER A 304 -0.62 5.11 -8.58
C SER A 304 -0.87 6.19 -9.63
N ILE A 305 -1.85 7.05 -9.35
CA ILE A 305 -2.33 8.07 -10.28
C ILE A 305 -1.39 9.30 -10.32
N ILE A 306 -0.63 9.60 -9.25
CA ILE A 306 0.20 10.82 -9.15
C ILE A 306 1.53 10.51 -8.45
N SER A 307 2.64 10.77 -9.15
CA SER A 307 4.00 10.34 -8.79
C SER A 307 4.66 11.12 -7.62
N PRO A 308 4.58 12.47 -7.51
CA PRO A 308 5.39 13.18 -6.50
C PRO A 308 4.68 13.61 -5.21
N LYS A 309 3.39 13.32 -5.00
CA LYS A 309 2.69 13.80 -3.76
C LYS A 309 2.64 12.76 -2.65
N MET A 310 2.64 11.46 -2.95
CA MET A 310 2.32 10.44 -1.94
C MET A 310 3.49 10.11 -1.01
N ILE A 311 4.69 9.84 -1.56
CA ILE A 311 5.90 9.55 -0.76
C ILE A 311 6.28 10.73 0.13
N PHE A 312 6.19 11.94 -0.41
CA PHE A 312 6.65 13.16 0.24
C PHE A 312 5.69 13.68 1.32
N THR A 313 4.37 13.44 1.19
CA THR A 313 3.41 13.74 2.28
C THR A 313 3.58 12.78 3.45
N ALA A 314 4.00 11.54 3.17
CA ALA A 314 4.19 10.50 4.16
C ALA A 314 5.51 10.65 4.94
N ALA A 315 6.59 10.98 4.25
CA ALA A 315 7.95 11.04 4.80
C ALA A 315 8.16 12.09 5.92
N HIS A 316 7.26 13.08 6.06
CA HIS A 316 7.42 14.14 7.06
C HIS A 316 6.14 14.49 7.82
N SER A 317 5.12 13.62 7.80
CA SER A 317 4.03 13.70 8.76
C SER A 317 4.54 13.37 10.16
N GLU A 318 5.04 14.36 10.88
CA GLU A 318 5.27 14.29 12.34
C GLU A 318 3.99 13.95 13.13
N SER A 319 2.83 13.90 12.47
CA SER A 319 1.57 13.47 13.08
C SER A 319 1.45 11.96 13.27
N TYR A 320 2.44 11.16 12.85
CA TYR A 320 2.59 9.75 13.28
C TYR A 320 3.74 9.52 14.29
N LYS A 321 4.40 10.59 14.77
CA LYS A 321 5.32 10.53 15.92
C LYS A 321 4.55 10.71 17.25
N ARG A 322 3.64 9.79 17.60
CA ARG A 322 3.20 9.65 19.01
C ARG A 322 2.45 8.35 19.31
N TRP A 323 3.16 7.24 19.34
CA TRP A 323 2.90 6.22 20.37
C TRP A 323 4.10 6.22 21.31
N ARG A 324 4.06 7.15 22.27
CA ARG A 324 5.02 7.20 23.38
C ARG A 324 4.45 6.28 24.45
N PHE A 325 4.78 4.99 24.44
CA PHE A 325 4.61 4.17 25.64
C PHE A 325 5.68 4.63 26.64
N LYS A 326 5.25 5.42 27.62
CA LYS A 326 6.09 5.88 28.72
C LYS A 326 6.27 4.75 29.74
N ASP A 327 7.53 4.57 30.10
CA ASP A 327 8.07 4.30 31.43
C ASP A 327 7.57 3.07 32.20
N LEU A 328 8.39 2.01 32.20
CA LEU A 328 8.65 1.22 33.40
C LEU A 328 10.16 1.08 33.58
N THR A 329 10.68 1.78 34.60
CA THR A 329 12.02 1.64 35.16
C THR A 329 12.25 0.24 35.73
N PRO A 330 13.52 -0.23 35.81
CA PRO A 330 13.83 -1.58 36.25
C PRO A 330 13.81 -1.66 37.78
N MET A 331 12.89 -2.45 38.34
CA MET A 331 13.07 -3.05 39.66
C MET A 331 13.52 -4.50 39.43
N GLY A 332 14.68 -4.83 39.97
CA GLY A 332 15.43 -6.03 39.64
C GLY A 332 14.78 -7.35 40.09
N GLY A 333 15.36 -8.44 39.59
CA GLY A 333 15.25 -9.75 40.20
C GLY A 333 14.80 -10.88 39.28
N ARG A 334 15.80 -11.70 38.93
CA ARG A 334 15.72 -13.14 38.59
C ARG A 334 15.36 -13.52 37.15
N ALA A 335 16.31 -14.24 36.55
CA ALA A 335 16.34 -14.73 35.19
C ALA A 335 15.34 -15.87 34.95
N THR A 336 14.61 -15.78 33.84
CA THR A 336 14.11 -16.92 33.06
C THR A 336 14.08 -16.51 31.59
N LEU A 337 14.71 -17.33 30.76
CA LEU A 337 14.91 -17.17 29.31
C LEU A 337 13.59 -17.03 28.54
N ALA A 338 13.48 -16.01 27.68
CA ALA A 338 12.47 -15.86 26.63
C ALA A 338 13.05 -15.05 25.45
N PRO A 339 12.63 -15.32 24.18
CA PRO A 339 13.38 -14.95 22.98
C PRO A 339 13.27 -13.47 22.63
N ASP A 340 14.37 -12.94 22.08
CA ASP A 340 14.65 -11.54 21.80
C ASP A 340 13.50 -10.76 21.11
N VAL A 341 12.97 -9.79 21.84
CA VAL A 341 12.17 -8.68 21.31
C VAL A 341 13.14 -7.62 20.81
N PHE A 342 13.41 -7.60 19.50
CA PHE A 342 14.16 -6.50 18.88
C PHE A 342 13.23 -5.31 18.59
N THR A 343 13.44 -4.24 19.34
CA THR A 343 12.90 -2.89 19.13
C THR A 343 13.70 -2.17 18.03
N GLU A 344 13.11 -2.00 16.83
CA GLU A 344 13.60 -1.02 15.85
C GLU A 344 12.45 -0.05 15.50
N GLU A 345 12.68 1.25 15.73
CA GLU A 345 11.76 2.33 15.34
C GLU A 345 11.84 2.55 13.81
N ARG A 346 10.79 2.15 13.07
CA ARG A 346 10.63 2.46 11.64
C ARG A 346 9.27 3.07 11.35
N LEU A 347 9.24 4.06 10.46
CA LEU A 347 8.00 4.75 10.06
C LEU A 347 7.23 3.89 9.06
N PHE A 348 6.05 3.43 9.48
CA PHE A 348 5.12 2.69 8.63
C PHE A 348 4.04 3.61 8.07
N VAL A 349 3.97 3.70 6.74
CA VAL A 349 2.95 4.51 6.06
C VAL A 349 1.93 3.55 5.44
N GLY A 350 0.82 3.35 6.14
CA GLY A 350 -0.36 2.66 5.60
C GLY A 350 -1.41 3.66 5.17
N ARG A 351 -1.99 3.51 3.98
CA ARG A 351 -3.19 4.25 3.58
C ARG A 351 -4.30 3.26 3.26
N ASN A 352 -5.28 3.19 4.17
CA ASN A 352 -6.58 2.60 3.90
C ASN A 352 -7.64 3.70 4.05
N MET A 353 -8.58 3.77 3.10
CA MET A 353 -9.73 4.67 2.94
C MET A 353 -9.70 5.58 1.70
N ARG A 354 -10.13 5.02 0.57
CA ARG A 354 -11.18 5.65 -0.25
C ARG A 354 -12.26 4.60 -0.48
N LYS A 355 -13.38 4.74 0.26
CA LYS A 355 -14.63 4.07 -0.11
C LYS A 355 -15.06 4.65 -1.46
N THR A 356 -15.08 3.81 -2.47
CA THR A 356 -15.83 3.98 -3.71
C THR A 356 -17.32 3.98 -3.35
N THR A 357 -17.89 5.16 -3.13
CA THR A 357 -19.35 5.35 -3.17
C THR A 357 -19.75 5.66 -4.60
N SER A 358 -20.08 4.62 -5.35
CA SER A 358 -21.00 4.69 -6.48
C SER A 358 -21.38 3.26 -6.85
N LEU A 359 -22.55 2.79 -6.40
CA LEU A 359 -23.39 1.73 -6.99
C LEU A 359 -24.50 1.36 -5.99
N ILE A 360 -25.49 2.24 -5.82
CA ILE A 360 -26.86 1.86 -5.44
C ILE A 360 -27.79 2.84 -6.16
N GLY A 361 -28.56 2.35 -7.13
CA GLY A 361 -29.57 3.14 -7.82
C GLY A 361 -29.95 2.59 -9.18
N ARG A 362 -30.65 1.45 -9.20
CA ARG A 362 -31.74 1.09 -10.15
C ARG A 362 -32.11 -0.38 -9.95
N SER A 363 -33.08 -0.59 -9.07
CA SER A 363 -34.14 -1.58 -9.25
C SER A 363 -35.42 -0.80 -9.46
#